data_AF-A0A164HA34-F1
#
_entry.id   AF-A0A164HA34-F1
#
_cell.length_a   1.000
_cell.length_b   1.000
_cell.length_c   1.000
_cell.angle_alpha   90.00
_cell.angle_beta   90.00
_cell.angle_gamma   90.00
#
_symmetry.space_group_name_H-M   'P 1'
#
loop_
_entity.id
_entity.type
_entity.pdbx_description
1 polymer ?
#
loop_
_entity_poly.entity_id
_entity_poly.type
_entity_poly.pdbx_seq_one_letter_code
_entity_poly.pdbx_strand_id
1 'polypeptide(L)'
;MSLLINQVKLGRNLLSLTQPLFLQPNRELRGKAPDVARSLKQRLDEISRAKRDPNLHFKVNIGLPHLKPSRGEEYSCRQKILRSRKGLQSLPNEQISLEEIRKEWLKTSAPFHIRAVAEHYNIFEDLFGEAFFLPRIPLSIKYEQPDGSNLPVYFGNQIKPKEAAVAPSVVFEGDPSSLWSLVLTNPDGHLSEKDAECVHWFIGNIPGNDIKKGEEIVSYLQPFPPRGTGSQRLVFVLYKQEKIIDFSSYRKSAPCLELANRTFHMKRFYREMQDSITPAGLSFFPK
;
A
#
# COMPACT_ATOMS: atom_id res chain seq x y z
N MET A 1 -46.78 10.04 -87.89
CA MET A 1 -46.72 11.32 -87.15
C MET A 1 -47.52 11.15 -85.89
N SER A 2 -46.87 11.21 -84.71
CA SER A 2 -47.45 10.97 -83.37
C SER A 2 -47.94 9.52 -83.18
N LEU A 3 -47.63 8.71 -82.17
CA LEU A 3 -47.45 8.93 -80.73
C LEU A 3 -46.59 7.75 -80.19
N LEU A 4 -45.26 7.85 -80.25
CA LEU A 4 -44.35 6.83 -79.68
C LEU A 4 -43.14 7.47 -78.99
N ILE A 5 -43.36 8.66 -78.42
CA ILE A 5 -42.38 9.38 -77.61
C ILE A 5 -43.13 9.91 -76.39
N ASN A 6 -43.47 9.00 -75.47
CA ASN A 6 -43.79 9.29 -74.07
C ASN A 6 -44.31 8.00 -73.46
N GLN A 7 -43.43 7.23 -72.80
CA GLN A 7 -43.71 6.42 -71.59
C GLN A 7 -42.43 5.70 -71.09
N VAL A 8 -41.23 6.25 -71.34
CA VAL A 8 -39.98 5.87 -70.62
C VAL A 8 -39.82 6.71 -69.33
N LYS A 9 -40.89 7.40 -68.90
CA LYS A 9 -40.95 8.17 -67.65
C LYS A 9 -41.78 7.43 -66.61
N LEU A 10 -41.30 6.29 -66.13
CA LEU A 10 -41.78 5.63 -64.91
C LEU A 10 -40.80 4.52 -64.54
N GLY A 11 -39.62 4.91 -64.05
CA GLY A 11 -38.64 3.89 -63.67
C GLY A 11 -37.26 4.40 -63.29
N ARG A 12 -37.12 5.62 -62.75
CA ARG A 12 -35.86 6.11 -62.16
C ARG A 12 -36.14 7.15 -61.07
N ASN A 13 -36.90 6.79 -60.04
CA ASN A 13 -37.09 7.62 -58.85
C ASN A 13 -37.24 6.73 -57.60
N LEU A 14 -36.30 5.82 -57.36
CA LEU A 14 -36.23 5.03 -56.12
C LEU A 14 -34.79 4.76 -55.66
N LEU A 15 -33.84 5.67 -55.90
CA LEU A 15 -32.47 5.56 -55.36
C LEU A 15 -31.88 6.93 -54.99
N SER A 16 -32.63 7.78 -54.27
CA SER A 16 -32.09 9.02 -53.70
C SER A 16 -32.57 9.28 -52.27
N LEU A 17 -32.68 8.23 -51.46
CA LEU A 17 -32.99 8.34 -50.02
C LEU A 17 -32.01 7.54 -49.17
N THR A 18 -30.73 7.88 -49.26
CA THR A 18 -29.75 7.68 -48.17
C THR A 18 -28.53 8.55 -48.49
N GLN A 19 -28.67 9.88 -48.40
CA GLN A 19 -27.48 10.70 -48.13
C GLN A 19 -27.11 10.45 -46.66
N PRO A 20 -25.86 10.10 -46.33
CA PRO A 20 -25.45 10.04 -44.94
C PRO A 20 -25.57 11.46 -44.38
N LEU A 21 -26.42 11.64 -43.37
CA LEU A 21 -26.40 12.83 -42.54
C LEU A 21 -25.02 12.87 -41.88
N PHE A 22 -24.09 13.61 -42.49
CA PHE A 22 -22.90 14.05 -41.80
C PHE A 22 -23.36 14.99 -40.68
N LEU A 23 -23.54 14.44 -39.48
CA LEU A 23 -23.58 15.22 -38.25
C LEU A 23 -22.24 15.96 -38.18
N GLN A 24 -22.23 17.21 -38.65
CA GLN A 24 -21.19 18.15 -38.30
C GLN A 24 -21.16 18.20 -36.77
N PRO A 25 -20.04 17.85 -36.10
CA PRO A 25 -19.97 18.03 -34.67
C PRO A 25 -20.14 19.53 -34.42
N ASN A 26 -21.27 19.91 -33.82
CA ASN A 26 -21.53 21.29 -33.40
C ASN A 26 -20.30 21.73 -32.59
N ARG A 27 -19.47 22.59 -33.18
CA ARG A 27 -18.28 23.20 -32.56
C ARG A 27 -18.70 24.36 -31.64
N GLU A 28 -19.85 24.24 -31.00
CA GLU A 28 -20.12 25.05 -29.84
C GLU A 28 -19.17 24.52 -28.76
N LEU A 29 -18.19 25.35 -28.38
CA LEU A 29 -17.28 25.09 -27.26
C LEU A 29 -18.13 24.64 -26.07
N ARG A 30 -18.09 23.34 -25.74
CA ARG A 30 -18.79 22.81 -24.57
C ARG A 30 -18.09 23.35 -23.32
N GLY A 31 -18.59 24.47 -22.81
CA GLY A 31 -18.14 25.08 -21.57
C GLY A 31 -17.38 26.39 -21.76
N LYS A 32 -16.86 26.90 -20.64
CA LYS A 32 -16.10 28.16 -20.60
C LYS A 32 -14.78 28.01 -21.36
N ALA A 33 -14.26 29.11 -21.93
CA ALA A 33 -12.95 29.16 -22.56
C ALA A 33 -11.86 28.65 -21.59
N PRO A 34 -10.76 28.04 -22.06
CA PRO A 34 -9.71 27.46 -21.21
C PRO A 34 -9.13 28.44 -20.18
N ASP A 35 -9.10 29.73 -20.49
CA ASP A 35 -8.60 30.78 -19.58
C ASP A 35 -9.56 31.08 -18.41
N VAL A 36 -10.86 30.79 -18.59
CA VAL A 36 -11.93 31.02 -17.60
C VAL A 36 -12.39 29.71 -16.97
N ALA A 37 -12.20 28.59 -17.66
CA ALA A 37 -12.56 27.27 -17.18
C ALA A 37 -11.59 26.83 -16.09
N ARG A 38 -12.13 26.52 -14.92
CA ARG A 38 -11.35 25.83 -13.88
C ARG A 38 -10.78 24.54 -14.44
N SER A 39 -9.47 24.36 -14.28
CA SER A 39 -8.80 23.12 -14.65
C SER A 39 -9.34 21.96 -13.81
N LEU A 40 -9.23 20.72 -14.32
CA LEU A 40 -9.67 19.53 -13.58
C LEU A 40 -9.02 19.48 -12.20
N LYS A 41 -7.73 19.82 -12.11
CA LYS A 41 -6.98 19.93 -10.85
C LYS A 41 -7.63 20.92 -9.88
N GLN A 42 -7.95 22.14 -10.33
CA GLN A 42 -8.62 23.13 -9.48
C GLN A 42 -9.97 22.66 -8.98
N ARG A 43 -10.76 21.96 -9.81
CA ARG A 43 -12.06 21.40 -9.39
C ARG A 43 -11.90 20.30 -8.34
N LEU A 44 -10.93 19.41 -8.51
CA LEU A 44 -10.62 18.38 -7.52
C LEU A 44 -10.07 18.99 -6.22
N ASP A 45 -9.26 20.03 -6.30
CA ASP A 45 -8.74 20.75 -5.14
C ASP A 45 -9.87 21.45 -4.36
N GLU A 46 -10.87 22.02 -5.06
CA GLU A 46 -12.06 22.59 -4.41
C GLU A 46 -12.91 21.51 -3.73
N ILE A 47 -13.14 20.38 -4.40
CA ILE A 47 -13.89 19.25 -3.83
C ILE A 47 -13.17 18.66 -2.61
N SER A 48 -11.84 18.57 -2.65
CA SER A 48 -11.05 18.05 -1.53
C SER A 48 -11.00 19.03 -0.36
N ARG A 49 -10.80 20.34 -0.58
CA ARG A 49 -10.88 21.37 0.46
C ARG A 49 -12.27 21.47 1.08
N ALA A 50 -13.33 21.31 0.29
CA ALA A 50 -14.70 21.31 0.80
C ALA A 50 -15.01 20.12 1.71
N LYS A 51 -14.24 19.02 1.60
CA LYS A 51 -14.39 17.82 2.43
C LYS A 51 -13.46 17.79 3.64
N ARG A 52 -12.32 18.50 3.57
CA ARG A 52 -11.25 18.44 4.58
C ARG A 52 -10.66 19.85 4.76
N ASP A 53 -10.88 20.42 5.95
CA ASP A 53 -10.26 21.68 6.36
C ASP A 53 -8.73 21.53 6.51
N PRO A 54 -7.92 22.31 5.76
CA PRO A 54 -6.47 22.16 5.76
C PRO A 54 -5.80 22.49 7.11
N ASN A 55 -6.46 23.26 7.97
CA ASN A 55 -5.96 23.58 9.31
C ASN A 55 -6.20 22.46 10.32
N LEU A 56 -7.21 21.62 10.10
CA LEU A 56 -7.53 20.48 10.97
C LEU A 56 -6.84 19.21 10.48
N HIS A 57 -6.70 19.05 9.16
CA HIS A 57 -6.12 17.86 8.53
C HIS A 57 -4.66 18.06 8.13
N PHE A 58 -3.75 18.05 9.10
CA PHE A 58 -2.32 18.08 8.82
C PHE A 58 -1.68 16.72 9.07
N LYS A 59 -0.82 16.30 8.14
CA LYS A 59 -0.16 15.00 8.22
C LYS A 59 0.93 15.00 9.30
N VAL A 60 0.81 14.14 10.30
CA VAL A 60 1.77 14.01 11.42
C VAL A 60 2.68 12.81 11.22
N ASN A 61 3.99 12.99 11.42
CA ASN A 61 4.92 11.87 11.40
C ASN A 61 4.99 11.21 12.79
N ILE A 62 4.54 9.97 12.90
CA ILE A 62 4.56 9.16 14.14
C ILE A 62 5.69 8.11 14.16
N GLY A 63 6.56 8.10 13.13
CA GLY A 63 7.63 7.12 13.01
C GLY A 63 8.89 7.41 13.81
N LEU A 64 9.78 6.43 13.84
CA LEU A 64 11.12 6.58 14.42
C LEU A 64 11.89 7.77 13.83
N PRO A 65 12.70 8.47 14.65
CA PRO A 65 13.51 9.57 14.19
C PRO A 65 14.55 9.11 13.17
N HIS A 66 14.90 10.00 12.24
CA HIS A 66 15.91 9.71 11.24
C HIS A 66 17.32 9.99 11.79
N LEU A 67 18.10 8.94 12.04
CA LEU A 67 19.52 9.07 12.28
C LEU A 67 20.22 9.37 10.95
N LYS A 68 20.54 10.65 10.73
CA LYS A 68 21.28 11.09 9.54
C LYS A 68 22.77 10.79 9.75
N PRO A 69 23.43 10.01 8.88
CA PRO A 69 24.89 9.94 8.90
C PRO A 69 25.49 11.30 8.53
N SER A 70 26.77 11.49 8.85
CA SER A 70 27.47 12.73 8.49
C SER A 70 27.57 12.86 6.97
N ARG A 71 27.16 14.00 6.41
CA ARG A 71 27.28 14.28 4.97
C ARG A 71 28.70 14.09 4.45
N GLY A 72 29.70 14.37 5.27
CA GLY A 72 31.11 14.19 4.93
C GLY A 72 31.50 12.71 4.76
N GLU A 73 30.96 11.84 5.62
CA GLU A 73 31.20 10.39 5.57
C GLU A 73 30.52 9.78 4.33
N GLU A 74 29.26 10.13 4.09
CA GLU A 74 28.53 9.72 2.88
C GLU A 74 29.27 10.13 1.61
N TYR A 75 29.72 11.39 1.55
CA TYR A 75 30.44 11.93 0.41
C TYR A 75 31.80 11.23 0.22
N SER A 76 32.54 11.00 1.29
CA SER A 76 33.82 10.27 1.26
C SER A 76 33.64 8.83 0.77
N CYS A 77 32.63 8.11 1.27
CA CYS A 77 32.31 6.76 0.81
C CYS A 77 31.96 6.76 -0.68
N ARG A 78 31.11 7.70 -1.14
CA ARG A 78 30.75 7.85 -2.55
C ARG A 78 31.96 8.20 -3.42
N GLN A 79 32.86 9.07 -2.97
CA GLN A 79 34.09 9.39 -3.70
C GLN A 79 35.02 8.17 -3.83
N LYS A 80 35.15 7.33 -2.79
CA LYS A 80 35.95 6.09 -2.85
C LYS A 80 35.43 5.14 -3.93
N ILE A 81 34.11 4.93 -3.98
CA ILE A 81 33.44 4.10 -5.01
C ILE A 81 33.65 4.68 -6.43
N LEU A 82 33.55 6.01 -6.58
CA LEU A 82 33.79 6.65 -7.88
C LEU A 82 35.26 6.53 -8.31
N ARG A 83 36.21 6.64 -7.38
CA ARG A 83 37.63 6.45 -7.66
C ARG A 83 37.97 5.01 -8.04
N SER A 84 37.39 4.01 -7.36
CA SER A 84 37.60 2.60 -7.72
C SER A 84 37.00 2.22 -9.07
N ARG A 85 35.96 2.93 -9.51
CA ARG A 85 35.38 2.78 -10.86
C ARG A 85 36.15 3.52 -11.96
N LYS A 86 36.93 4.57 -11.63
CA LYS A 86 37.73 5.30 -12.63
C LYS A 86 38.81 4.38 -13.19
N GLY A 87 38.61 3.89 -14.41
CA GLY A 87 39.54 3.00 -15.11
C GLY A 87 38.88 1.71 -15.60
N LEU A 88 37.73 1.31 -15.05
CA LEU A 88 36.87 0.33 -15.71
C LEU A 88 36.21 1.03 -16.90
N GLN A 89 36.60 0.67 -18.12
CA GLN A 89 35.82 1.01 -19.30
C GLN A 89 34.43 0.40 -19.12
N SER A 90 33.38 1.21 -19.27
CA SER A 90 31.99 0.76 -19.18
C SER A 90 31.76 -0.31 -20.24
N LEU A 91 31.84 -1.58 -19.86
CA LEU A 91 31.42 -2.66 -20.73
C LEU A 91 29.91 -2.47 -20.93
N PRO A 92 29.41 -2.42 -22.19
CA PRO A 92 27.99 -2.15 -22.47
C PRO A 92 27.04 -3.21 -21.86
N ASN A 93 27.57 -4.34 -21.37
CA ASN A 93 26.84 -5.48 -20.81
C ASN A 93 27.25 -5.83 -19.36
N GLU A 94 27.66 -4.85 -18.55
CA GLU A 94 27.96 -5.11 -17.13
C GLU A 94 26.66 -5.49 -16.38
N GLN A 95 26.50 -6.78 -16.05
CA GLN A 95 25.36 -7.28 -15.28
C GLN A 95 25.49 -6.80 -13.83
N ILE A 96 24.71 -5.79 -13.47
CA ILE A 96 24.63 -5.31 -12.10
C ILE A 96 23.82 -6.31 -11.28
N SER A 97 24.33 -6.71 -10.13
CA SER A 97 23.61 -7.63 -9.24
C SER A 97 22.36 -6.93 -8.68
N LEU A 98 21.19 -7.54 -8.89
CA LEU A 98 19.92 -7.01 -8.39
C LEU A 98 19.85 -7.04 -6.85
N GLU A 99 20.56 -8.00 -6.24
CA GLU A 99 20.61 -8.16 -4.79
C GLU A 99 21.36 -7.01 -4.10
N GLU A 100 22.48 -6.55 -4.65
CA GLU A 100 23.23 -5.42 -4.09
C GLU A 100 22.45 -4.11 -4.28
N ILE A 101 21.84 -3.90 -5.45
CA ILE A 101 20.95 -2.75 -5.68
C ILE A 101 19.84 -2.74 -4.63
N ARG A 102 19.22 -3.90 -4.39
CA ARG A 102 18.13 -4.01 -3.41
C ARG A 102 18.62 -3.72 -1.99
N LYS A 103 19.78 -4.23 -1.58
CA LYS A 103 20.36 -3.96 -0.25
C LYS A 103 20.64 -2.46 -0.07
N GLU A 104 21.21 -1.81 -1.08
CA GLU A 104 21.48 -0.38 -1.04
C GLU A 104 20.19 0.46 -1.05
N TRP A 105 19.21 0.05 -1.85
CA TRP A 105 17.89 0.67 -1.90
C TRP A 105 17.19 0.61 -0.54
N LEU A 106 17.21 -0.56 0.13
CA LEU A 106 16.62 -0.76 1.46
C LEU A 106 17.20 0.19 2.51
N LYS A 107 18.50 0.50 2.43
CA LYS A 107 19.18 1.42 3.36
C LYS A 107 18.87 2.90 3.09
N THR A 108 18.67 3.27 1.83
CA THR A 108 18.65 4.68 1.39
C THR A 108 17.22 5.18 1.13
N SER A 109 16.62 4.75 0.01
CA SER A 109 15.39 5.33 -0.55
C SER A 109 14.14 4.51 -0.29
N ALA A 110 14.28 3.25 0.14
CA ALA A 110 13.14 2.37 0.39
C ALA A 110 12.08 2.96 1.33
N PRO A 111 12.41 3.58 2.48
CA PRO A 111 11.38 4.11 3.38
C PRO A 111 10.47 5.15 2.71
N PHE A 112 11.01 5.95 1.80
CA PHE A 112 10.24 6.97 1.08
C PHE A 112 9.36 6.35 0.00
N HIS A 113 9.87 5.37 -0.74
CA HIS A 113 9.11 4.67 -1.77
C HIS A 113 7.98 3.86 -1.13
N ILE A 114 8.27 3.11 -0.07
CA ILE A 114 7.27 2.32 0.66
C ILE A 114 6.18 3.23 1.19
N ARG A 115 6.54 4.40 1.74
CA ARG A 115 5.56 5.41 2.16
C ARG A 115 4.67 5.85 0.99
N ALA A 116 5.26 6.20 -0.16
CA ALA A 116 4.48 6.64 -1.32
C ALA A 116 3.51 5.55 -1.80
N VAL A 117 3.94 4.28 -1.78
CA VAL A 117 3.08 3.14 -2.11
C VAL A 117 1.98 2.97 -1.04
N ALA A 118 2.31 3.03 0.25
CA ALA A 118 1.32 2.92 1.32
C ALA A 118 0.29 4.07 1.32
N GLU A 119 0.70 5.28 0.95
CA GLU A 119 -0.21 6.42 0.72
C GLU A 119 -1.12 6.16 -0.50
N HIS A 120 -0.60 5.54 -1.58
CA HIS A 120 -1.42 5.17 -2.74
C HIS A 120 -2.49 4.11 -2.40
N TYR A 121 -2.15 3.17 -1.53
CA TYR A 121 -3.06 2.17 -1.00
C TYR A 121 -3.85 2.67 0.22
N ASN A 122 -3.88 3.97 0.53
CA ASN A 122 -4.62 4.57 1.66
C ASN A 122 -4.40 3.90 3.04
N ILE A 123 -3.30 3.17 3.23
CA ILE A 123 -3.08 2.38 4.46
C ILE A 123 -2.98 3.29 5.69
N PHE A 124 -2.31 4.44 5.55
CA PHE A 124 -2.17 5.38 6.65
C PHE A 124 -3.50 6.04 7.03
N GLU A 125 -4.33 6.39 6.03
CA GLU A 125 -5.65 6.97 6.27
C GLU A 125 -6.56 5.98 7.01
N ASP A 126 -6.55 4.72 6.61
CA ASP A 126 -7.42 3.69 7.19
C ASP A 126 -6.95 3.29 8.61
N LEU A 127 -5.64 3.11 8.84
CA LEU A 127 -5.11 2.64 10.14
C LEU A 127 -4.92 3.74 11.18
N PHE A 128 -4.40 4.90 10.76
CA PHE A 128 -3.98 5.97 11.67
C PHE A 128 -4.70 7.31 11.41
N GLY A 129 -5.48 7.41 10.34
CA GLY A 129 -6.10 8.66 9.90
C GLY A 129 -5.08 9.61 9.28
N GLU A 130 -4.71 10.66 10.00
CA GLU A 130 -3.84 11.72 9.46
C GLU A 130 -2.36 11.49 9.77
N ALA A 131 -2.05 10.49 10.58
CA ALA A 131 -0.69 10.15 10.91
C ALA A 131 -0.06 9.23 9.86
N PHE A 132 1.20 9.46 9.53
CA PHE A 132 2.02 8.60 8.69
C PHE A 132 3.33 8.30 9.39
N PHE A 133 4.05 7.27 8.94
CA PHE A 133 5.42 7.04 9.35
C PHE A 133 6.29 6.58 8.20
N LEU A 134 7.60 6.69 8.38
CA LEU A 134 8.58 6.12 7.47
C LEU A 134 9.02 4.75 8.00
N PRO A 135 8.78 3.65 7.28
CA PRO A 135 9.24 2.34 7.70
C PRO A 135 10.77 2.29 7.57
N ARG A 136 11.46 2.50 8.68
CA ARG A 136 12.92 2.51 8.74
C ARG A 136 13.49 1.10 8.83
N ILE A 137 12.74 0.20 9.44
CA ILE A 137 13.18 -1.18 9.66
C ILE A 137 12.56 -2.06 8.58
N PRO A 138 13.39 -2.66 7.71
CA PRO A 138 12.89 -3.50 6.65
C PRO A 138 12.32 -4.79 7.23
N LEU A 139 11.06 -5.08 6.89
CA LEU A 139 10.40 -6.33 7.23
C LEU A 139 10.54 -7.32 6.07
N SER A 140 11.13 -8.48 6.34
CA SER A 140 11.20 -9.60 5.40
C SER A 140 10.25 -10.70 5.85
N ILE A 141 9.08 -10.77 5.21
CA ILE A 141 8.03 -11.74 5.52
C ILE A 141 8.00 -12.79 4.41
N LYS A 142 7.97 -14.07 4.77
CA LYS A 142 7.92 -15.19 3.82
C LYS A 142 6.89 -16.23 4.27
N TYR A 143 5.99 -16.59 3.36
CA TYR A 143 5.07 -17.69 3.55
C TYR A 143 5.68 -18.99 3.02
N GLU A 144 5.75 -20.01 3.87
CA GLU A 144 6.17 -21.35 3.48
C GLU A 144 5.03 -22.04 2.72
N GLN A 145 5.29 -22.45 1.48
CA GLN A 145 4.34 -23.19 0.66
C GLN A 145 4.46 -24.69 0.91
N PRO A 146 3.39 -25.48 0.68
CA PRO A 146 3.44 -26.94 0.78
C PRO A 146 4.50 -27.56 -0.15
N ASP A 147 4.82 -26.90 -1.27
CA ASP A 147 5.83 -27.34 -2.22
C ASP A 147 7.28 -27.07 -1.75
N GLY A 148 7.47 -26.57 -0.52
CA GLY A 148 8.78 -26.20 0.05
C GLY A 148 9.35 -24.87 -0.47
N SER A 149 8.61 -24.15 -1.32
CA SER A 149 8.99 -22.83 -1.79
C SER A 149 8.62 -21.74 -0.79
N ASN A 150 9.42 -20.67 -0.73
CA ASN A 150 9.17 -19.51 0.11
C ASN A 150 8.60 -18.36 -0.71
N LEU A 151 7.40 -17.92 -0.40
CA LEU A 151 6.75 -16.79 -1.07
C LEU A 151 6.96 -15.50 -0.26
N PRO A 152 7.81 -14.57 -0.72
CA PRO A 152 8.05 -13.31 -0.01
C PRO A 152 6.88 -12.33 -0.15
N VAL A 153 6.61 -11.59 0.92
CA VAL A 153 5.69 -10.45 0.94
C VAL A 153 6.49 -9.17 0.72
N TYR A 154 5.96 -8.30 -0.12
CA TYR A 154 6.52 -7.01 -0.47
C TYR A 154 5.58 -5.88 -0.02
N PHE A 155 5.24 -4.98 -0.94
CA PHE A 155 4.41 -3.79 -0.73
C PHE A 155 3.35 -3.73 -1.83
N GLY A 156 2.45 -4.72 -1.85
CA GLY A 156 1.40 -4.79 -2.87
C GLY A 156 1.42 -6.02 -3.78
N ASN A 157 2.27 -7.01 -3.54
CA ASN A 157 2.22 -8.25 -4.32
C ASN A 157 0.98 -9.07 -3.95
N GLN A 158 0.35 -9.73 -4.93
CA GLN A 158 -0.84 -10.54 -4.67
C GLN A 158 -0.46 -11.92 -4.11
N ILE A 159 -1.08 -12.31 -2.99
CA ILE A 159 -0.84 -13.61 -2.33
C ILE A 159 -2.17 -14.31 -2.17
N LYS A 160 -2.31 -15.57 -2.58
CA LYS A 160 -3.60 -16.28 -2.44
C LYS A 160 -3.86 -16.68 -0.99
N PRO A 161 -5.13 -16.83 -0.57
CA PRO A 161 -5.43 -17.13 0.82
C PRO A 161 -4.98 -18.56 1.15
N LYS A 162 -4.97 -19.45 0.16
CA LYS A 162 -4.38 -20.79 0.25
C LYS A 162 -2.87 -20.75 0.53
N GLU A 163 -2.16 -19.79 -0.07
CA GLU A 163 -0.72 -19.60 0.11
C GLU A 163 -0.41 -18.98 1.48
N ALA A 164 -1.37 -18.26 2.07
CA ALA A 164 -1.32 -17.66 3.41
C ALA A 164 -2.13 -18.47 4.46
N ALA A 165 -2.17 -19.80 4.34
CA ALA A 165 -2.88 -20.64 5.30
C ALA A 165 -2.14 -20.76 6.65
N VAL A 166 -0.81 -20.76 6.60
CA VAL A 166 0.07 -20.89 7.76
C VAL A 166 0.69 -19.53 8.08
N ALA A 167 0.99 -19.29 9.36
CA ALA A 167 1.68 -18.08 9.79
C ALA A 167 3.02 -17.93 9.06
N PRO A 168 3.37 -16.72 8.58
CA PRO A 168 4.61 -16.51 7.85
C PRO A 168 5.83 -16.48 8.79
N SER A 169 7.00 -16.77 8.24
CA SER A 169 8.26 -16.41 8.87
C SER A 169 8.51 -14.91 8.67
N VAL A 170 8.75 -14.19 9.75
CA VAL A 170 9.08 -12.76 9.71
C VAL A 170 10.51 -12.58 10.20
N VAL A 171 11.29 -11.77 9.48
CA VAL A 171 12.67 -11.44 9.82
C VAL A 171 12.84 -9.95 9.69
N PHE A 172 13.43 -9.33 10.70
CA PHE A 172 13.74 -7.90 10.72
C PHE A 172 15.05 -7.68 11.48
N GLU A 173 15.66 -6.51 11.26
CA GLU A 173 16.89 -6.11 11.94
C GLU A 173 16.52 -5.29 13.20
N GLY A 174 16.46 -5.96 14.35
CA GLY A 174 16.28 -5.37 15.67
C GLY A 174 17.47 -5.62 16.59
N ASP A 175 17.72 -4.67 17.49
CA ASP A 175 18.74 -4.81 18.53
C ASP A 175 18.34 -5.93 19.50
N PRO A 176 19.27 -6.76 20.02
CA PRO A 176 18.93 -7.86 20.91
C PRO A 176 18.30 -7.40 22.25
N SER A 177 18.54 -6.17 22.66
CA SER A 177 17.95 -5.55 23.86
C SER A 177 16.62 -4.86 23.61
N SER A 178 16.17 -4.79 22.35
CA SER A 178 14.94 -4.10 21.98
C SER A 178 13.75 -5.05 21.98
N LEU A 179 12.58 -4.50 22.31
CA LEU A 179 11.32 -5.21 22.31
C LEU A 179 10.47 -4.77 21.13
N TRP A 180 9.76 -5.71 20.53
CA TRP A 180 8.96 -5.47 19.34
C TRP A 180 7.56 -6.05 19.47
N SER A 181 6.62 -5.45 18.74
CA SER A 181 5.27 -5.99 18.58
C SER A 181 4.91 -6.01 17.11
N LEU A 182 4.35 -7.13 16.67
CA LEU A 182 3.93 -7.35 15.29
C LEU A 182 2.41 -7.50 15.24
N VAL A 183 1.76 -6.68 14.43
CA VAL A 183 0.31 -6.73 14.22
C VAL A 183 0.02 -6.95 12.74
N LEU A 184 -0.82 -7.93 12.42
CA LEU A 184 -1.41 -8.15 11.11
C LEU A 184 -2.89 -7.81 11.16
N THR A 185 -3.28 -6.74 10.46
CA THR A 185 -4.67 -6.29 10.38
C THR A 185 -5.17 -6.25 8.94
N ASN A 186 -6.48 -6.35 8.80
CA ASN A 186 -7.21 -6.22 7.55
C ASN A 186 -8.26 -5.11 7.70
N PRO A 187 -8.00 -3.89 7.21
CA PRO A 187 -8.96 -2.79 7.28
C PRO A 187 -10.20 -3.01 6.40
N ASP A 188 -10.09 -3.80 5.33
CA ASP A 188 -11.20 -4.08 4.42
C ASP A 188 -12.01 -5.33 4.84
N GLY A 189 -11.64 -5.96 5.97
CA GLY A 189 -12.11 -7.30 6.37
C GLY A 189 -13.42 -7.32 7.13
N HIS A 190 -13.86 -6.18 7.66
CA HIS A 190 -15.01 -6.13 8.56
C HIS A 190 -16.33 -5.91 7.80
N LEU A 191 -17.35 -6.70 8.14
CA LEU A 191 -18.62 -6.75 7.38
C LEU A 191 -19.71 -5.81 7.92
N SER A 192 -19.62 -5.41 9.19
CA SER A 192 -20.68 -4.65 9.89
C SER A 192 -20.34 -3.16 10.01
N GLU A 193 -19.21 -2.83 10.63
CA GLU A 193 -18.67 -1.49 10.80
C GLU A 193 -17.67 -1.11 9.69
N LYS A 194 -17.72 0.14 9.23
CA LYS A 194 -16.83 0.65 8.17
C LYS A 194 -15.43 1.05 8.67
N ASP A 195 -15.33 1.47 9.94
CA ASP A 195 -14.10 1.98 10.54
C ASP A 195 -13.42 0.91 11.44
N ALA A 196 -13.88 -0.34 11.34
CA ALA A 196 -13.36 -1.45 12.10
C ALA A 196 -12.46 -2.33 11.23
N GLU A 197 -11.39 -2.82 11.84
CA GLU A 197 -10.43 -3.72 11.22
C GLU A 197 -10.60 -5.12 11.79
N CYS A 198 -10.18 -6.14 11.04
CA CYS A 198 -10.06 -7.50 11.53
C CYS A 198 -8.59 -7.81 11.84
N VAL A 199 -8.27 -8.17 13.09
CA VAL A 199 -6.92 -8.65 13.45
C VAL A 199 -6.79 -10.12 13.08
N HIS A 200 -5.82 -10.41 12.23
CA HIS A 200 -5.45 -11.77 11.85
C HIS A 200 -4.39 -12.34 12.77
N TRP A 201 -3.42 -11.53 13.19
CA TRP A 201 -2.31 -11.98 14.04
C TRP A 201 -1.78 -10.84 14.89
N PHE A 202 -1.49 -11.10 16.16
CA PHE A 202 -0.87 -10.11 17.03
C PHE A 202 0.08 -10.80 18.01
N ILE A 203 1.35 -10.44 17.93
CA ILE A 203 2.39 -10.86 18.85
C ILE A 203 2.98 -9.62 19.52
N GLY A 204 3.04 -9.62 20.85
CA GLY A 204 3.67 -8.59 21.64
C GLY A 204 4.98 -9.05 22.27
N ASN A 205 5.75 -8.11 22.82
CA ASN A 205 6.91 -8.40 23.66
C ASN A 205 7.95 -9.34 23.02
N ILE A 206 8.19 -9.20 21.71
CA ILE A 206 9.18 -9.99 20.97
C ILE A 206 10.58 -9.50 21.34
N PRO A 207 11.45 -10.35 21.95
CA PRO A 207 12.81 -9.96 22.28
C PRO A 207 13.71 -10.04 21.05
N GLY A 208 14.31 -8.91 20.66
CA GLY A 208 15.17 -8.82 19.48
C GLY A 208 14.44 -9.21 18.21
N ASN A 209 14.86 -10.30 17.57
CA ASN A 209 14.32 -10.76 16.28
C ASN A 209 13.56 -12.10 16.39
N ASP A 210 13.45 -12.67 17.60
CA ASP A 210 12.92 -14.00 17.83
C ASP A 210 11.42 -13.99 18.08
N ILE A 211 10.62 -13.97 17.01
CA ILE A 211 9.14 -13.90 17.10
C ILE A 211 8.55 -15.06 17.91
N LYS A 212 9.17 -16.24 17.87
CA LYS A 212 8.72 -17.42 18.62
C LYS A 212 8.80 -17.23 20.14
N LYS A 213 9.64 -16.30 20.62
CA LYS A 213 9.75 -15.96 22.05
C LYS A 213 8.78 -14.85 22.46
N GLY A 214 8.12 -14.20 21.51
CA GLY A 214 7.11 -13.19 21.79
C GLY A 214 5.85 -13.81 22.38
N GLU A 215 5.06 -12.96 23.03
CA GLU A 215 3.76 -13.33 23.58
C GLU A 215 2.70 -13.25 22.47
N GLU A 216 2.11 -14.39 22.12
CA GLU A 216 1.00 -14.42 21.15
C GLU A 216 -0.31 -13.97 21.81
N ILE A 217 -0.75 -12.76 21.47
CA ILE A 217 -1.94 -12.11 22.03
C ILE A 217 -3.18 -12.55 21.25
N VAL A 218 -3.06 -12.60 19.92
CA VAL A 218 -4.10 -13.08 19.01
C VAL A 218 -3.50 -14.09 18.05
N SER A 219 -4.06 -15.31 18.10
CA SER A 219 -3.60 -16.42 17.27
C SER A 219 -3.79 -16.14 15.79
N TYR A 220 -2.80 -16.55 14.99
CA TYR A 220 -2.85 -16.39 13.53
C TYR A 220 -4.16 -16.94 12.94
N LEU A 221 -4.80 -16.15 12.10
CA LEU A 221 -5.96 -16.55 11.32
C LEU A 221 -5.68 -16.30 9.84
N GLN A 222 -5.82 -17.38 9.07
CA GLN A 222 -5.76 -17.33 7.62
C GLN A 222 -6.71 -16.24 7.07
N PRO A 223 -6.32 -15.44 6.07
CA PRO A 223 -7.23 -14.54 5.38
C PRO A 223 -8.37 -15.31 4.71
N PHE A 224 -9.61 -14.89 4.95
CA PHE A 224 -10.83 -15.50 4.39
C PHE A 224 -11.69 -14.43 3.68
N PRO A 225 -11.19 -13.78 2.61
CA PRO A 225 -11.98 -12.76 1.90
C PRO A 225 -13.28 -13.38 1.35
N PRO A 226 -14.46 -12.79 1.65
CA PRO A 226 -15.71 -13.25 1.09
C PRO A 226 -15.74 -13.08 -0.43
N ARG A 227 -16.50 -13.93 -1.11
CA ARG A 227 -16.62 -13.83 -2.57
C ARG A 227 -17.40 -12.57 -2.95
N GLY A 228 -16.85 -11.77 -3.85
CA GLY A 228 -17.50 -10.56 -4.36
C GLY A 228 -17.21 -9.27 -3.60
N THR A 229 -16.40 -9.29 -2.53
CA THR A 229 -16.03 -8.07 -1.78
C THR A 229 -14.83 -7.32 -2.35
N GLY A 230 -14.32 -7.75 -3.51
CA GLY A 230 -13.15 -7.17 -4.13
C GLY A 230 -11.85 -7.56 -3.40
N SER A 231 -10.80 -6.80 -3.65
CA SER A 231 -9.48 -7.04 -3.07
C SER A 231 -9.38 -6.46 -1.67
N GLN A 232 -8.98 -7.30 -0.71
CA GLN A 232 -8.75 -6.90 0.68
C GLN A 232 -7.26 -6.76 0.93
N ARG A 233 -6.87 -5.69 1.65
CA ARG A 233 -5.48 -5.42 2.00
C ARG A 233 -5.16 -6.07 3.35
N LEU A 234 -4.10 -6.84 3.42
CA LEU A 234 -3.53 -7.31 4.68
C LEU A 234 -2.25 -6.54 4.98
N VAL A 235 -2.21 -5.90 6.15
CA VAL A 235 -1.13 -4.99 6.54
C VAL A 235 -0.43 -5.53 7.78
N PHE A 236 0.88 -5.76 7.66
CA PHE A 236 1.78 -5.99 8.77
C PHE A 236 2.37 -4.66 9.24
N VAL A 237 2.19 -4.37 10.53
CA VAL A 237 2.80 -3.23 11.20
C VAL A 237 3.72 -3.76 12.29
N LEU A 238 4.97 -3.32 12.26
CA LEU A 238 5.96 -3.59 13.31
C LEU A 238 6.13 -2.34 14.17
N TYR A 239 5.95 -2.51 15.47
CA TYR A 239 6.15 -1.49 16.49
C TYR A 239 7.39 -1.78 17.31
N LYS A 240 8.22 -0.76 17.52
CA LYS A 240 9.29 -0.76 18.53
C LYS A 240 8.67 -0.43 19.89
N GLN A 241 8.92 -1.26 20.89
CA GLN A 241 8.49 -1.00 22.27
C GLN A 241 9.67 -0.45 23.07
N GLU A 242 9.41 0.52 23.95
CA GLU A 242 10.42 1.02 24.89
C GLU A 242 10.53 0.17 26.15
N LYS A 243 9.42 -0.48 26.54
CA LYS A 243 9.29 -1.27 27.77
C LYS A 243 8.46 -2.51 27.49
N ILE A 244 8.50 -3.47 28.41
CA ILE A 244 7.55 -4.61 28.41
C ILE A 244 6.16 -4.04 28.66
N ILE A 245 5.21 -4.47 27.83
CA ILE A 245 3.82 -3.98 27.88
C ILE A 245 2.90 -5.16 28.19
N ASP A 246 1.96 -4.93 29.11
CA ASP A 246 0.92 -5.91 29.40
C ASP A 246 -0.23 -5.78 28.39
N PHE A 247 -0.36 -6.77 27.50
CA PHE A 247 -1.42 -6.82 26.48
C PHE A 247 -2.65 -7.63 26.90
N SER A 248 -2.88 -7.76 28.21
CA SER A 248 -3.95 -8.60 28.77
C SER A 248 -5.35 -8.21 28.28
N SER A 249 -5.61 -6.92 28.06
CA SER A 249 -6.87 -6.40 27.53
C SER A 249 -7.15 -6.80 26.08
N TYR A 250 -6.09 -6.99 25.29
CA TYR A 250 -6.18 -7.35 23.88
C TYR A 250 -6.09 -8.85 23.63
N ARG A 251 -5.77 -9.62 24.68
CA ARG A 251 -5.58 -11.07 24.62
C ARG A 251 -6.90 -11.75 24.30
N LYS A 252 -6.88 -12.61 23.29
CA LYS A 252 -8.05 -13.39 22.86
C LYS A 252 -7.81 -14.86 23.17
N SER A 253 -8.85 -15.59 23.58
CA SER A 253 -8.76 -17.02 23.78
C SER A 253 -8.44 -17.72 22.46
N ALA A 254 -7.43 -18.59 22.45
CA ALA A 254 -7.08 -19.36 21.27
C ALA A 254 -7.89 -20.67 21.25
N PRO A 255 -8.43 -21.12 20.09
CA PRO A 255 -8.53 -20.43 18.80
C PRO A 255 -9.72 -19.45 18.75
N CYS A 256 -9.46 -18.17 18.50
CA CYS A 256 -10.52 -17.16 18.35
C CYS A 256 -11.10 -17.25 16.94
N LEU A 257 -12.17 -18.03 16.75
CA LEU A 257 -12.88 -18.16 15.46
C LEU A 257 -14.01 -17.14 15.30
N GLU A 258 -14.41 -16.47 16.38
CA GLU A 258 -15.47 -15.47 16.37
C GLU A 258 -14.98 -14.14 15.78
N LEU A 259 -15.66 -13.68 14.72
CA LEU A 259 -15.34 -12.43 14.04
C LEU A 259 -15.57 -11.20 14.93
N ALA A 260 -16.61 -11.22 15.75
CA ALA A 260 -16.93 -10.13 16.67
C ALA A 260 -15.77 -9.85 17.63
N ASN A 261 -15.16 -10.91 18.16
CA ASN A 261 -13.99 -10.79 19.05
C ASN A 261 -12.73 -10.36 18.30
N ARG A 262 -12.69 -10.50 16.95
CA ARG A 262 -11.54 -10.08 16.12
C ARG A 262 -11.59 -8.63 15.64
N THR A 263 -12.69 -7.94 15.91
CA THR A 263 -12.82 -6.50 15.72
C THR A 263 -11.69 -5.77 16.45
N PHE A 264 -11.07 -4.83 15.75
CA PHE A 264 -9.95 -4.05 16.25
C PHE A 264 -9.94 -2.67 15.60
N HIS A 265 -9.47 -1.68 16.33
CA HIS A 265 -9.29 -0.33 15.81
C HIS A 265 -7.85 0.09 16.06
N MET A 266 -7.00 0.06 15.03
CA MET A 266 -5.58 0.39 15.16
C MET A 266 -5.39 1.79 15.72
N LYS A 267 -6.22 2.74 15.28
CA LYS A 267 -6.20 4.12 15.75
C LYS A 267 -6.42 4.25 17.26
N ARG A 268 -7.33 3.47 17.86
CA ARG A 268 -7.59 3.49 19.31
C ARG A 268 -6.46 2.85 20.07
N PHE A 269 -6.03 1.66 19.62
CA PHE A 269 -4.88 0.95 20.19
C PHE A 269 -3.63 1.82 20.21
N TYR A 270 -3.30 2.45 19.08
CA TYR A 270 -2.11 3.30 19.00
C TYR A 270 -2.23 4.53 19.90
N ARG A 271 -3.40 5.15 19.98
CA ARG A 271 -3.63 6.33 20.85
C ARG A 271 -3.41 6.02 22.34
N GLU A 272 -3.78 4.83 22.80
CA GLU A 272 -3.56 4.41 24.18
C GLU A 272 -2.08 4.11 24.46
N MET A 273 -1.39 3.54 23.47
CA MET A 273 -0.05 2.99 23.65
C MET A 273 1.08 3.87 23.10
N GLN A 274 0.76 5.03 22.49
CA GLN A 274 1.70 5.91 21.76
C GLN A 274 2.97 6.28 22.52
N ASP A 275 2.90 6.37 23.86
CA ASP A 275 4.04 6.75 24.71
C ASP A 275 5.03 5.59 24.89
N SER A 276 4.63 4.37 24.57
CA SER A 276 5.39 3.15 24.80
C SER A 276 5.74 2.38 23.52
N ILE A 277 5.01 2.62 22.43
CA ILE A 277 5.20 1.97 21.14
C ILE A 277 5.39 3.00 20.02
N THR A 278 6.32 2.71 19.10
CA THR A 278 6.56 3.55 17.92
C THR A 278 6.54 2.68 16.65
N PRO A 279 5.74 3.01 15.62
CA PRO A 279 5.74 2.26 14.38
C PRO A 279 7.08 2.40 13.65
N ALA A 280 7.64 1.26 13.26
CA ALA A 280 9.00 1.17 12.73
C ALA A 280 9.08 0.47 11.39
N GLY A 281 8.21 -0.51 11.14
CA GLY A 281 8.16 -1.31 9.92
C GLY A 281 6.75 -1.45 9.40
N LEU A 282 6.64 -1.59 8.07
CA LEU A 282 5.39 -1.79 7.36
C LEU A 282 5.64 -2.80 6.24
N SER A 283 4.74 -3.73 6.01
CA SER A 283 4.68 -4.57 4.81
C SER A 283 3.22 -4.94 4.57
N PHE A 284 2.79 -5.08 3.32
CA PHE A 284 1.40 -5.42 3.06
C PHE A 284 1.24 -6.11 1.72
N PHE A 285 0.15 -6.86 1.60
CA PHE A 285 -0.23 -7.52 0.38
C PHE A 285 -1.75 -7.45 0.16
N PRO A 286 -2.20 -7.11 -1.06
CA PRO A 286 -3.59 -7.30 -1.45
C PRO A 286 -3.86 -8.78 -1.71
N LYS A 287 -5.11 -9.17 -1.50
CA LYS A 287 -5.61 -10.48 -1.84
C LYS A 287 -6.60 -10.44 -3.00
#